data_AF-A0A7V3H3D1-F1
#
_entry.id   AF-A0A7V3H3D1-F1
#
_cell.length_a   1.000
_cell.length_b   1.000
_cell.length_c   1.000
_cell.angle_alpha   90.00
_cell.angle_beta   90.00
_cell.angle_gamma   90.00
#
_symmetry.space_group_name_H-M   'P 1'
#
loop_
_entity.id
_entity.type
_entity.pdbx_description
1 polymer ?
#
loop_
_entity_poly.entity_id
_entity_poly.type
_entity_poly.pdbx_seq_one_letter_code
_entity_poly.pdbx_strand_id
1 'polypeptide(L)' 'MGEGREVTEAEVLGVLRHVHDPELGVNIVDLGLIYGVTIRGGEVDVTMTLTTPGCPL' A
#
# COMPACT_ATOMS: atom_id res chain seq x y z
N MET A 1 -29.23 2.86 -0.24
CA MET A 1 -28.54 2.69 -1.53
C MET A 1 -27.08 2.94 -1.25
N GLY A 2 -26.36 1.93 -0.75
CA GLY A 2 -24.94 2.05 -0.44
C GLY A 2 -24.17 1.85 -1.73
N GLU A 3 -23.61 2.92 -2.26
CA GLU A 3 -22.78 2.92 -3.46
C GLU A 3 -21.65 1.91 -3.27
N GLY A 4 -21.59 0.89 -4.13
CA GLY A 4 -20.45 -0.01 -4.22
C GLY A 4 -19.26 0.82 -4.66
N ARG A 5 -18.44 1.25 -3.71
CA ARG A 5 -17.23 2.02 -3.99
C ARG A 5 -16.24 1.07 -4.65
N GLU A 6 -16.13 1.13 -5.98
CA GLU A 6 -15.03 0.49 -6.70
C GLU A 6 -13.75 1.20 -6.29
N VAL A 7 -13.02 0.58 -5.36
CA VAL A 7 -11.70 1.04 -4.94
C VAL A 7 -10.79 0.98 -6.16
N THR A 8 -10.11 2.08 -6.46
CA THR A 8 -9.15 2.14 -7.58
C THR A 8 -7.72 2.07 -7.06
N GLU A 9 -6.80 1.61 -7.92
CA GLU A 9 -5.38 1.49 -7.58
C GLU A 9 -4.78 2.84 -7.15
N ALA A 10 -5.23 3.93 -7.79
CA ALA A 10 -4.80 5.29 -7.46
C ALA A 10 -5.24 5.72 -6.05
N GLU A 11 -6.44 5.34 -5.60
CA GLU A 11 -6.87 5.61 -4.21
C GLU A 11 -6.03 4.82 -3.21
N VAL A 12 -5.78 3.53 -3.48
CA VAL A 12 -4.96 2.68 -2.61
C VAL A 12 -3.54 3.23 -2.52
N LEU A 13 -2.92 3.56 -3.65
CA LEU A 13 -1.59 4.18 -3.70
C LEU A 13 -1.58 5.53 -2.99
N GLY A 14 -2.64 6.34 -3.14
CA GLY A 14 -2.80 7.60 -2.42
C GLY A 14 -2.76 7.42 -0.90
N VAL A 15 -3.46 6.42 -0.37
CA VAL A 15 -3.44 6.10 1.06
C VAL A 15 -2.08 5.54 1.49
N LEU A 16 -1.50 4.62 0.71
CA LEU A 16 -0.18 4.03 1.00
C LEU A 16 0.95 5.07 0.96
N ARG A 17 0.79 6.18 0.24
CA ARG A 17 1.75 7.31 0.28
C ARG A 17 1.82 7.98 1.65
N HIS A 18 0.78 7.88 2.48
CA HIS A 18 0.78 8.35 3.86
C HIS A 18 1.44 7.37 4.83
N VAL A 19 1.82 6.17 4.36
CA VAL A 19 2.60 5.21 5.12
C VAL A 19 4.08 5.46 4.84
N HIS A 20 4.75 6.01 5.83
CA HIS A 20 6.17 6.35 5.78
C HIS A 20 6.98 5.25 6.45
N ASP A 21 8.11 4.91 5.84
CA ASP A 21 9.07 4.01 6.45
C ASP A 21 9.69 4.69 7.68
N PRO A 22 9.64 4.07 8.88
CA PRO A 22 10.15 4.67 10.10
C PRO A 22 11.68 4.78 10.14
N GLU A 23 12.41 4.07 9.28
CA GLU A 23 13.87 4.16 9.20
C GLU A 23 14.33 5.24 8.22
N LEU A 24 13.69 5.34 7.05
CA LEU A 24 14.09 6.26 5.98
C LEU A 24 13.27 7.57 5.95
N GLY A 25 12.12 7.64 6.63
CA GLY A 25 11.25 8.82 6.69
C GLY A 25 10.53 9.17 5.37
N VAL A 26 10.73 8.35 4.34
CA VAL A 26 10.10 8.47 3.01
C VAL A 26 9.00 7.43 2.85
N ASN A 27 8.09 7.65 1.90
CA ASN A 27 6.97 6.73 1.75
C ASN A 27 7.37 5.43 1.04
N ILE A 28 6.61 4.37 1.32
CA ILE A 28 6.83 3.04 0.72
C ILE A 28 6.53 3.02 -0.79
N VAL A 29 5.75 3.99 -1.30
CA VAL A 29 5.34 4.08 -2.71
C VAL A 29 6.45 4.67 -3.59
N ASP A 30 7.11 5.73 -3.14
CA ASP A 30 8.18 6.47 -3.84
C ASP A 30 9.51 5.74 -3.71
N LEU A 31 9.73 5.02 -2.60
CA LEU A 31 10.80 4.03 -2.49
C LEU A 31 10.68 2.87 -3.50
N GLY A 32 9.52 2.70 -4.14
CA GLY A 32 9.28 1.57 -5.04
C GLY A 32 9.18 0.23 -4.32
N LEU A 33 8.81 0.23 -3.04
CA LEU A 33 8.62 -0.99 -2.26
C LEU A 33 7.32 -1.71 -2.61
N ILE A 34 6.37 -1.02 -3.22
CA ILE A 34 5.12 -1.60 -3.74
C ILE A 34 5.38 -2.22 -5.13
N TYR A 35 5.32 -3.55 -5.23
CA TYR A 35 5.43 -4.27 -6.50
C TYR A 35 4.13 -4.27 -7.30
N GLY A 36 2.99 -4.21 -6.63
CA GLY A 36 1.70 -4.17 -7.30
C GLY A 36 0.52 -4.20 -6.34
N VAL A 37 -0.61 -3.68 -6.81
CA VAL A 37 -1.88 -3.66 -6.10
C VAL A 37 -2.91 -4.39 -6.95
N THR A 38 -3.56 -5.41 -6.42
CA THR A 38 -4.62 -6.17 -7.08
C THR A 38 -5.93 -5.94 -6.32
N ILE A 39 -6.99 -5.59 -7.04
CA ILE A 39 -8.30 -5.28 -6.44
C ILE A 39 -9.30 -6.33 -6.91
N ARG A 40 -9.97 -7.00 -5.96
CA ARG A 40 -10.93 -8.09 -6.24
C ARG A 40 -12.24 -7.85 -5.50
N GLY A 41 -13.15 -7.09 -6.13
CA GLY A 41 -14.54 -6.90 -5.71
C GLY A 41 -14.78 -6.25 -4.33
N GLY A 42 -13.74 -6.10 -3.51
CA GLY A 42 -13.77 -5.64 -2.13
C GLY A 42 -12.49 -5.94 -1.35
N GLU A 43 -11.66 -6.88 -1.81
CA GLU A 43 -10.31 -7.11 -1.28
C GLU A 43 -9.26 -6.35 -2.09
N VAL A 44 -8.25 -5.83 -1.39
CA VAL A 44 -7.09 -5.16 -1.97
C VAL A 44 -5.84 -5.91 -1.53
N ASP A 45 -5.24 -6.65 -2.46
CA ASP A 45 -3.98 -7.34 -2.27
C ASP A 45 -2.84 -6.41 -2.67
N VAL A 46 -2.01 -6.04 -1.70
CA VAL A 46 -0.82 -5.20 -1.93
C VAL A 46 0.42 -6.08 -1.80
N THR A 47 1.12 -6.28 -2.91
CA THR A 47 2.41 -6.97 -2.90
C THR A 47 3.50 -5.93 -2.67
N MET A 48 4.19 -6.03 -1.54
CA MET A 48 5.28 -5.13 -1.17
C MET A 48 6.52 -5.90 -0.70
N THR A 49 7.68 -5.28 -0.81
CA THR A 49 8.92 -5.75 -0.17
C THR A 49 9.27 -4.85 1.00
N LEU A 50 9.71 -5.43 2.12
CA LEU A 50 10.34 -4.65 3.18
C LEU A 50 11.86 -4.67 2.94
N THR A 51 12.49 -3.51 3.07
CA THR A 51 13.95 -3.38 3.10
C THR A 51 14.60 -3.97 4.36
N THR A 52 13.81 -4.55 5.28
CA THR A 52 14.31 -5.11 6.53
C THR A 52 13.68 -6.48 6.81
N PRO A 53 14.47 -7.57 6.85
CA PRO A 53 14.01 -8.87 7.34
C PRO A 53 13.95 -8.84 8.89
N GLY A 54 12.74 -8.88 9.45
CA GLY A 54 12.48 -9.13 10.87
C GLY A 54 12.01 -7.89 11.63
N CYS A 55 10.77 -7.86 12.12
CA CYS A 55 10.30 -8.46 13.38
C CYS A 55 9.99 -7.35 14.43
N PRO A 56 9.14 -7.64 15.43
CA PRO A 56 8.13 -6.71 15.96
C PRO A 56 8.67 -5.85 17.12
N LEU A 57 8.00 -4.72 17.35
CA LEU A 57 7.88 -4.14 18.69
C LEU A 57 6.47 -4.38 19.22
#